data_AF-A0AAV5TH02-F1
#
_entry.id   AF-A0AAV5TH02-F1
#
_cell.length_a   1.000
_cell.length_b   1.000
_cell.length_c   1.000
_cell.angle_alpha   90.00
_cell.angle_beta   90.00
_cell.angle_gamma   90.00
#
_symmetry.space_group_name_H-M   'P 1'
#
loop_
_entity.id
_entity.type
_entity.pdbx_description
1 polymer ?
#
loop_
_entity_poly.entity_id
_entity_poly.type
_entity_poly.pdbx_seq_one_letter_code
_entity_poly.pdbx_strand_id
1 'polypeptide(L)'
;MFYQIVVMALICMEILTIVFFEYLFRVNDAKLNQTGFSLTERYQISDNVRMLELLRPLARFHGGTTCLATFLYILFCRMTQYQPSYPIFEEAINILQLRGILMPVIFMRYERKERAKKETVMKKNSCSNDDYVQRHDAEITRG
;
A
#
# COMPACT_ATOMS: atom_id res chain seq x y z
N MET A 1 -8.60 15.18 -29.69
CA MET A 1 -7.41 15.85 -29.12
C MET A 1 -7.60 16.26 -27.66
N PHE A 2 -8.63 17.05 -27.30
CA PHE A 2 -8.88 17.46 -25.89
C PHE A 2 -8.90 16.29 -24.89
N TYR A 3 -9.67 15.23 -25.16
CA TYR A 3 -9.73 14.05 -24.29
C TYR A 3 -8.39 13.36 -24.08
N GLN A 4 -7.51 13.35 -25.10
CA GLN A 4 -6.18 12.74 -24.97
C GLN A 4 -5.30 13.55 -24.01
N ILE A 5 -5.38 14.88 -24.03
CA ILE A 5 -4.64 15.74 -23.12
C ILE A 5 -5.09 15.49 -21.67
N VAL A 6 -6.40 15.46 -21.43
CA VAL A 6 -6.97 15.19 -20.10
C VAL A 6 -6.55 13.81 -19.60
N VAL A 7 -6.64 12.80 -20.45
CA VAL A 7 -6.24 11.42 -20.11
C VAL A 7 -4.75 11.34 -19.77
N MET A 8 -3.87 11.99 -20.54
CA MET A 8 -2.44 12.01 -20.24
C MET A 8 -2.15 12.72 -18.91
N ALA A 9 -2.85 13.82 -18.60
CA ALA A 9 -2.71 14.49 -17.32
C ALA A 9 -3.12 13.59 -16.14
N LEU A 10 -4.20 12.81 -16.28
CA LEU A 10 -4.65 11.86 -15.27
C LEU A 10 -3.63 10.73 -15.04
N ILE A 11 -3.03 10.18 -16.10
CA ILE A 11 -1.94 9.18 -15.97
C ILE A 11 -0.76 9.78 -15.22
N CYS A 12 -0.34 10.99 -15.57
CA CYS A 12 0.77 11.66 -14.88
C CYS A 12 0.46 11.85 -13.38
N MET A 13 -0.77 12.26 -13.04
CA MET A 13 -1.19 12.39 -11.62
C MET A 13 -1.16 11.06 -10.88
N GLU A 14 -1.60 9.95 -11.50
CA GLU A 14 -1.55 8.61 -10.89
C GLU A 14 -0.11 8.15 -10.67
N ILE A 15 0.78 8.33 -11.66
CA ILE A 15 2.20 8.00 -11.51
C ILE A 15 2.83 8.82 -10.38
N LEU A 16 2.56 10.14 -10.34
CA LEU A 16 3.04 11.00 -9.27
C LEU A 16 2.53 10.56 -7.90
N THR A 17 1.26 10.15 -7.80
CA THR A 17 0.67 9.65 -6.56
C THR A 17 1.39 8.40 -6.07
N ILE A 18 1.67 7.44 -6.94
CA ILE A 18 2.45 6.24 -6.59
C ILE A 18 3.88 6.61 -6.14
N VAL A 19 4.54 7.52 -6.86
CA VAL A 19 5.90 7.99 -6.52
C VAL A 19 5.92 8.67 -5.16
N PHE A 20 4.99 9.59 -4.89
CA PHE A 20 4.89 10.26 -3.59
C PHE A 20 4.63 9.27 -2.47
N PHE A 21 3.75 8.30 -2.70
CA PHE A 21 3.45 7.28 -1.71
C PHE A 21 4.69 6.43 -1.36
N GLU A 22 5.43 5.95 -2.36
CA GLU A 22 6.68 5.20 -2.14
C GLU A 22 7.77 6.06 -1.49
N TYR A 23 7.87 7.33 -1.87
CA TYR A 23 8.78 8.28 -1.24
C TYR A 23 8.46 8.48 0.24
N LEU A 24 7.19 8.74 0.58
CA LEU A 24 6.73 8.92 1.96
C LEU A 24 6.99 7.65 2.79
N PHE A 25 6.73 6.47 2.23
CA PHE A 25 7.04 5.21 2.89
C PHE A 25 8.53 5.10 3.23
N ARG A 26 9.41 5.33 2.25
CA ARG A 26 10.87 5.26 2.46
C ARG A 26 11.37 6.27 3.49
N VAL A 27 10.85 7.49 3.46
CA VAL A 27 11.24 8.54 4.43
C VAL A 27 10.80 8.18 5.84
N ASN A 28 9.58 7.67 6.02
CA ASN A 28 9.10 7.27 7.35
C ASN A 28 9.84 6.03 7.87
N ASP A 29 10.12 5.06 7.01
CA ASP A 29 10.90 3.87 7.36
C ASP A 29 12.35 4.24 7.74
N ALA A 30 12.98 5.15 6.99
CA ALA A 30 14.31 5.67 7.34
C ALA A 30 14.30 6.42 8.68
N LYS A 31 13.27 7.23 8.95
CA LYS A 31 13.11 7.95 10.22
C LYS A 31 12.89 7.01 11.41
N LEU A 32 12.17 5.91 11.23
CA LEU A 32 11.93 4.93 12.28
C LEU A 32 13.24 4.32 12.81
N ASN A 33 14.24 4.18 11.94
CA ASN A 33 15.56 3.62 12.27
C ASN A 33 16.53 4.63 12.90
N GLN A 34 16.19 5.92 12.98
CA GLN A 34 17.05 6.95 13.58
C GLN A 34 16.95 6.95 15.11
N THR A 35 18.07 7.26 15.78
CA THR A 35 18.14 7.50 17.22
C THR A 35 17.86 8.98 17.53
N GLY A 36 17.44 9.28 18.76
CA GLY A 36 17.21 10.67 19.22
C GLY A 36 15.75 11.14 19.23
N PHE A 37 14.81 10.33 18.75
CA PHE A 37 13.38 10.59 18.88
C PHE A 37 12.86 10.18 20.27
N SER A 38 11.91 10.95 20.79
CA SER A 38 11.14 10.58 21.98
C SER A 38 10.30 9.32 21.73
N LEU A 39 9.90 8.65 22.81
CA LEU A 39 9.01 7.47 22.75
C LEU A 39 7.71 7.77 21.98
N THR A 40 7.12 8.94 22.21
CA THR A 40 5.88 9.38 21.54
C THR A 40 6.09 9.57 20.04
N GLU A 41 7.18 10.23 19.61
CA GLU A 41 7.48 10.42 18.19
C GLU A 41 7.75 9.09 17.49
N ARG A 42 8.51 8.19 18.13
CA ARG A 42 8.76 6.84 17.60
C ARG A 42 7.47 6.06 17.41
N TYR A 43 6.54 6.17 18.36
CA TYR A 43 5.23 5.54 18.25
C TYR A 43 4.44 6.10 17.05
N GLN A 44 4.39 7.43 16.90
CA GLN A 44 3.71 8.07 15.76
C GLN A 44 4.32 7.69 14.41
N ILE A 45 5.65 7.68 14.30
CA ILE A 45 6.34 7.25 13.08
C ILE A 45 6.06 5.78 12.78
N SER A 46 6.11 4.92 13.81
CA SER A 46 5.80 3.50 13.66
C SER A 46 4.37 3.27 13.17
N ASP A 47 3.41 4.04 13.67
CA ASP A 47 2.01 3.92 13.22
C ASP A 47 1.84 4.41 11.78
N ASN A 48 2.51 5.51 11.41
CA ASN A 48 2.55 6.00 10.03
C ASN A 48 3.16 4.97 9.06
N VAL A 49 4.29 4.35 9.43
CA VAL A 49 4.91 3.28 8.61
C VAL A 49 3.94 2.12 8.42
N ARG A 50 3.27 1.69 9.50
CA ARG A 50 2.29 0.60 9.45
C ARG A 50 1.10 0.93 8.55
N MET A 51 0.57 2.15 8.66
CA MET A 51 -0.53 2.62 7.82
C MET A 51 -0.12 2.68 6.34
N LEU A 52 1.09 3.20 6.06
CA LEU A 52 1.63 3.24 4.71
C LEU A 52 1.89 1.83 4.16
N GLU A 53 2.36 0.89 4.98
CA GLU A 53 2.54 -0.51 4.57
C GLU A 53 1.20 -1.16 4.16
N LEU A 54 0.13 -0.88 4.91
CA LEU A 54 -1.23 -1.31 4.60
C LEU A 54 -1.79 -0.68 3.31
N LEU A 55 -1.55 0.61 3.10
CA LEU A 55 -2.05 1.35 1.94
C LEU A 55 -1.21 1.11 0.68
N ARG A 56 0.04 0.65 0.80
CA ARG A 56 0.94 0.38 -0.33
C ARG A 56 0.39 -0.59 -1.38
N PRO A 57 -0.11 -1.79 -1.03
CA PRO A 57 -0.71 -2.69 -2.02
C PRO A 57 -1.96 -2.07 -2.66
N LEU A 58 -2.71 -1.26 -1.92
CA LEU A 58 -3.90 -0.57 -2.41
C LEU A 58 -3.53 0.48 -3.47
N ALA A 59 -2.54 1.33 -3.17
CA ALA A 59 -2.04 2.35 -4.09
C ALA A 59 -1.47 1.73 -5.38
N ARG A 60 -0.68 0.65 -5.26
CA ARG A 60 -0.14 -0.06 -6.43
C ARG A 60 -1.22 -0.72 -7.27
N PHE A 61 -2.19 -1.37 -6.64
CA PHE A 61 -3.29 -2.02 -7.33
C PHE A 61 -4.19 -0.99 -8.03
N HIS A 62 -4.53 0.09 -7.33
CA HIS A 62 -5.29 1.20 -7.90
C HIS A 62 -4.55 1.83 -9.08
N GLY A 63 -3.35 2.37 -8.86
CA GLY A 63 -2.63 3.09 -9.91
C GLY A 63 -2.29 2.19 -11.09
N GLY A 64 -1.91 0.93 -10.83
CA GLY A 64 -1.66 -0.06 -11.88
C GLY A 64 -2.89 -0.37 -12.73
N THR A 65 -4.05 -0.58 -12.10
CA THR A 65 -5.30 -0.83 -12.84
C THR A 65 -5.77 0.41 -13.61
N THR A 66 -5.68 1.61 -13.04
CA THR A 66 -6.00 2.86 -13.74
C THR A 66 -5.09 3.05 -14.96
N CYS A 67 -3.77 2.89 -14.80
CA CYS A 67 -2.81 3.02 -15.88
C CYS A 67 -3.06 2.00 -16.99
N LEU A 68 -3.31 0.73 -16.64
CA LEU A 68 -3.61 -0.32 -17.61
C LEU A 68 -4.89 -0.04 -18.39
N ALA A 69 -5.99 0.28 -17.72
CA ALA A 69 -7.27 0.58 -18.36
C ALA A 69 -7.13 1.78 -19.32
N THR A 70 -6.39 2.80 -18.89
CA THR A 70 -6.15 4.00 -19.70
C THR A 70 -5.27 3.71 -20.92
N PHE A 71 -4.23 2.89 -20.75
CA PHE A 71 -3.39 2.44 -21.85
C PHE A 71 -4.18 1.66 -22.90
N LEU A 72 -5.02 0.72 -22.46
CA LEU A 72 -5.91 -0.05 -23.34
C LEU A 72 -6.88 0.85 -24.09
N TYR A 73 -7.45 1.86 -23.42
CA TYR A 73 -8.32 2.85 -24.04
C TYR A 73 -7.59 3.64 -25.15
N ILE A 74 -6.38 4.13 -24.89
CA ILE A 74 -5.58 4.86 -25.89
C ILE A 74 -5.25 3.97 -27.10
N LEU A 75 -4.83 2.72 -26.85
CA LEU A 75 -4.52 1.75 -27.89
C LEU A 75 -5.74 1.51 -28.78
N PHE A 76 -6.89 1.29 -28.15
CA PHE A 76 -8.13 1.08 -28.88
C PHE A 76 -8.54 2.29 -29.72
N CYS A 77 -8.54 3.50 -29.15
CA CYS A 77 -8.86 4.72 -29.91
C CYS A 77 -7.96 4.91 -31.13
N ARG A 78 -6.70 4.46 -31.06
CA ARG A 78 -5.78 4.48 -32.21
C ARG A 78 -6.15 3.45 -33.27
N MET A 79 -6.61 2.26 -32.88
CA MET A 79 -6.97 1.18 -33.81
C MET A 79 -8.30 1.44 -34.54
N THR A 80 -9.30 2.02 -33.87
CA THR A 80 -10.66 2.14 -34.42
C THR A 80 -10.95 3.41 -35.23
N GLN A 81 -9.93 4.19 -35.57
CA GLN A 81 -10.06 5.40 -36.40
C GLN A 81 -11.24 6.31 -36.00
N TYR A 82 -11.47 6.47 -34.69
CA TYR A 82 -12.52 7.33 -34.13
C TYR A 82 -13.97 6.96 -34.42
N GLN A 83 -14.28 5.74 -34.87
CA GLN A 83 -15.67 5.24 -34.82
C GLN A 83 -15.94 4.77 -33.38
N PRO A 84 -16.75 5.48 -32.57
CA PRO A 84 -17.00 5.09 -31.20
C PRO A 84 -17.93 3.87 -31.22
N SER A 85 -17.35 2.68 -31.23
CA SER A 85 -18.14 1.51 -30.83
C SER A 85 -18.28 1.55 -29.31
N TYR A 86 -19.53 1.64 -28.88
CA TYR A 86 -20.04 1.56 -27.50
C TYR A 86 -19.44 0.44 -26.59
N PRO A 87 -18.94 -0.73 -27.07
CA PRO A 87 -18.59 -1.87 -26.21
C PRO A 87 -17.51 -1.62 -25.14
N ILE A 88 -16.54 -0.73 -25.38
CA ILE A 88 -15.38 -0.62 -24.48
C ILE A 88 -15.64 0.24 -23.26
N PHE A 89 -16.54 1.21 -23.36
CA PHE A 89 -16.93 1.99 -22.20
C PHE A 89 -17.66 1.11 -21.17
N GLU A 90 -18.51 0.17 -21.65
CA GLU A 90 -19.16 -0.82 -20.80
C GLU A 90 -18.16 -1.79 -20.15
N GLU A 91 -17.17 -2.27 -20.89
CA GLU A 91 -16.12 -3.14 -20.33
C GLU A 91 -15.26 -2.42 -19.27
N ALA A 92 -14.94 -1.14 -19.46
CA ALA A 92 -14.20 -0.36 -18.47
C ALA A 92 -14.99 -0.15 -17.16
N ILE A 93 -16.32 0.00 -17.25
CA ILE A 93 -17.20 0.08 -16.06
C ILE A 93 -17.12 -1.22 -15.25
N ASN A 94 -17.07 -2.37 -15.91
CA ASN A 94 -16.97 -3.67 -15.25
C ASN A 94 -15.64 -3.83 -14.48
N ILE A 95 -14.53 -3.29 -15.01
CA ILE A 95 -13.24 -3.28 -14.29
C ILE A 95 -13.32 -2.41 -13.03
N LEU A 96 -14.04 -1.29 -13.09
CA LEU A 96 -14.23 -0.40 -11.93
C LEU A 96 -15.04 -1.10 -10.82
N GLN A 97 -16.10 -1.83 -11.19
CA GLN A 97 -16.89 -2.63 -10.25
C GLN A 97 -16.05 -3.75 -9.62
N LEU A 98 -15.25 -4.46 -10.44
CA LEU A 98 -14.36 -5.51 -9.96
C LEU A 98 -13.34 -4.95 -8.96
N ARG A 99 -12.85 -3.72 -9.18
CA ARG A 99 -11.94 -3.03 -8.25
C ARG A 99 -12.60 -2.79 -6.89
N GLY A 100 -13.89 -2.46 -6.86
CA GLY A 100 -14.67 -2.29 -5.63
C GLY A 100 -14.72 -3.56 -4.77
N ILE A 101 -14.68 -4.74 -5.39
CA ILE A 101 -14.66 -6.05 -4.69
C ILE A 101 -13.22 -6.47 -4.35
N LEU A 102 -12.28 -6.27 -5.27
CA LEU A 102 -10.89 -6.71 -5.09
C LEU A 102 -10.17 -5.96 -3.97
N MET A 103 -10.41 -4.65 -3.80
CA MET A 103 -9.74 -3.86 -2.77
C MET A 103 -10.01 -4.38 -1.33
N PRO A 104 -11.28 -4.61 -0.91
CA PRO A 104 -11.58 -5.26 0.37
C PRO A 104 -10.95 -6.64 0.52
N VAL A 105 -10.94 -7.46 -0.54
CA VAL A 105 -10.36 -8.81 -0.50
C VAL A 105 -8.84 -8.78 -0.29
N ILE A 106 -8.14 -7.89 -0.99
CA ILE A 106 -6.71 -7.68 -0.83
C ILE A 106 -6.41 -7.21 0.60
N PHE A 107 -7.19 -6.25 1.11
CA PHE A 107 -7.04 -5.74 2.47
C PHE A 107 -7.23 -6.85 3.52
N MET A 108 -8.32 -7.63 3.44
CA MET A 108 -8.57 -8.74 4.34
C MET A 108 -7.48 -9.81 4.30
N ARG A 109 -6.95 -10.14 3.12
CA ARG A 109 -5.84 -11.11 2.99
C ARG A 109 -4.56 -10.58 3.63
N TYR A 110 -4.25 -9.31 3.42
CA TYR A 110 -3.09 -8.66 4.01
C TYR A 110 -3.19 -8.64 5.54
N GLU A 111 -4.34 -8.20 6.07
CA GLU A 111 -4.59 -8.14 7.50
C GLU A 111 -4.45 -9.52 8.17
N ARG A 112 -5.00 -10.57 7.55
CA ARG A 112 -4.85 -11.95 8.03
C ARG A 112 -3.38 -12.39 8.08
N LYS A 113 -2.60 -12.04 7.06
CA LYS A 113 -1.15 -12.33 7.04
C LYS A 113 -0.41 -11.58 8.15
N GLU A 114 -0.77 -10.34 8.41
CA GLU A 114 -0.19 -9.53 9.49
C GLU A 114 -0.55 -10.09 10.87
N ARG A 115 -1.81 -10.49 11.10
CA ARG A 115 -2.24 -11.16 12.33
C ARG A 115 -1.48 -12.46 12.57
N ALA A 116 -1.36 -13.32 11.55
CA ALA A 116 -0.59 -14.56 11.66
C ALA A 116 0.89 -14.32 12.00
N LYS A 117 1.50 -13.26 11.45
CA LYS A 117 2.87 -12.84 11.79
C LYS A 117 2.97 -12.43 13.27
N LYS A 118 2.01 -11.64 13.76
CA LYS A 118 1.96 -11.22 15.18
C LYS A 118 1.80 -12.39 16.13
N GLU A 119 0.89 -13.32 15.83
CA GLU A 119 0.71 -14.54 16.62
C GLU A 119 1.98 -15.39 16.65
N THR A 120 2.69 -15.50 15.53
CA THR A 120 3.96 -16.23 15.47
C THR A 120 5.04 -15.57 16.33
N VAL A 121 5.14 -14.23 16.31
CA VAL A 121 6.06 -13.48 17.16
C VAL A 121 5.70 -13.62 18.64
N MET A 122 4.41 -13.51 18.99
CA MET A 122 3.94 -13.71 20.35
C MET A 122 4.25 -15.12 20.84
N LYS A 123 3.93 -16.17 20.07
CA LYS A 123 4.25 -17.56 20.43
C LYS A 123 5.74 -17.77 20.66
N LYS A 124 6.60 -17.21 19.79
CA LYS A 124 8.06 -17.28 19.97
C LYS A 124 8.53 -16.57 21.25
N ASN A 125 7.91 -15.46 21.61
CA ASN A 125 8.24 -14.71 22.83
C ASN A 125 7.63 -15.34 24.10
N SER A 126 6.49 -16.03 24.01
CA SER A 126 5.80 -16.65 25.14
C SER A 126 6.38 -18.00 25.58
N CYS A 127 7.26 -18.62 24.78
CA CYS A 127 7.78 -19.96 25.09
C CYS A 127 8.84 -20.02 26.20
N SER A 128 9.18 -18.90 26.85
CA SER A 128 9.89 -18.95 28.13
C SER A 128 9.58 -17.71 28.98
N ASN A 129 8.53 -17.81 29.81
CA ASN A 129 8.32 -16.82 30.88
C ASN A 129 9.54 -16.75 31.81
N ASP A 130 10.28 -17.86 31.98
CA ASP A 130 11.50 -17.91 32.78
C ASP A 130 12.64 -17.06 32.16
N ASP A 131 12.74 -16.98 30.83
CA ASP A 131 13.77 -16.19 30.13
C ASP A 131 13.46 -14.68 30.17
N TYR A 132 12.17 -14.31 30.16
CA TYR A 132 11.78 -12.90 30.31
C TYR A 132 12.05 -12.37 31.72
N VAL A 133 11.71 -13.14 32.75
CA VAL A 133 11.99 -12.79 34.14
C VAL A 133 13.50 -12.76 34.39
N GLN A 134 14.26 -13.74 33.90
CA GLN A 134 15.72 -13.75 34.04
C GLN A 134 16.41 -12.56 33.34
N ARG A 135 15.99 -12.18 32.13
CA ARG A 135 16.58 -11.02 31.45
C ARG A 135 16.24 -9.72 32.17
N HIS A 136 15.01 -9.58 32.66
CA HIS A 136 14.58 -8.38 33.37
C HIS A 136 15.28 -8.26 34.75
N ASP A 137 15.44 -9.37 35.48
CA ASP A 137 16.19 -9.42 36.74
C ASP A 137 17.69 -9.16 36.54
N ALA A 138 18.29 -9.66 35.45
CA ALA A 138 19.69 -9.41 35.12
C ALA A 138 19.97 -7.93 34.78
N GLU A 139 19.01 -7.24 34.15
CA GLU A 139 19.12 -5.80 33.90
C GLU A 139 18.93 -4.98 35.19
N ILE A 140 18.02 -5.39 36.09
CA ILE A 140 17.79 -4.72 37.39
C ILE A 140 18.99 -4.88 38.33
N THR A 141 19.60 -6.07 38.39
CA THR A 141 20.74 -6.37 39.28
C THR A 141 22.09 -5.82 38.77
N ARG A 142 22.14 -5.31 37.54
CA ARG A 142 23.34 -4.65 36.98
C ARG A 142 23.44 -3.15 37.29
N GLY A 143 22.37 -2.54 37.81
CA GLY A 143 22.37 -1.18 38.36
C GLY A 143 22.82 -1.17 39.81
#